data_AF-A0A4Q5MV81-F1
#
_entry.id   AF-A0A4Q5MV81-F1
#
_cell.length_a   1.000
_cell.length_b   1.000
_cell.length_c   1.000
_cell.angle_alpha   90.00
_cell.angle_beta   90.00
_cell.angle_gamma   90.00
#
_symmetry.space_group_name_H-M   'P 1'
#
loop_
_entity.id
_entity.type
_entity.pdbx_description
1 polymer ?
#
loop_
_entity_poly.entity_id
_entity_poly.type
_entity_poly.pdbx_seq_one_letter_code
_entity_poly.pdbx_strand_id
1 'polypeptide(L)'
;MTPRDDEPDGSREAVPSRRRTPRGEPATYRITVDLDDAEPRIWRQLAVASSLRLDALLHDVGDTLLYAYDFGDGWDHTVRLDEVLPLPDGGAPARCTAGARACPPEDCGGTGGYEDLLAAAADPARLDPDERAELDHRLAHYFPSVPRSGIAAAATEFDLDQVNTLLARPPMPKPLADLLVRAHGPGAGDLIDLIERAGLDGPVLLDTAAAARDGVTFARAALQTWP
;
A
#
# COMPACT_ATOMS: atom_id res chain seq x y z
N MET A 1 -55.54 34.81 -7.10
CA MET A 1 -54.51 34.23 -6.23
C MET A 1 -54.80 32.74 -6.17
N THR A 2 -54.30 31.99 -7.15
CA THR A 2 -54.43 30.53 -7.23
C THR A 2 -53.17 29.90 -6.64
N PRO A 3 -53.28 28.87 -5.79
CA PRO A 3 -52.11 28.17 -5.26
C PRO A 3 -51.35 27.50 -6.41
N ARG A 4 -50.01 27.54 -6.35
CA ARG A 4 -49.16 26.71 -7.21
C ARG A 4 -49.21 25.30 -6.65
N ASP A 5 -49.58 24.36 -7.49
CA ASP A 5 -49.52 22.93 -7.20
C ASP A 5 -48.06 22.54 -6.93
N ASP A 6 -47.82 21.94 -5.76
CA ASP A 6 -46.58 21.24 -5.42
C ASP A 6 -46.48 19.99 -6.29
N GLU A 7 -45.62 20.00 -7.30
CA GLU A 7 -45.22 18.77 -7.99
C GLU A 7 -44.37 17.92 -7.02
N PRO A 8 -44.64 16.61 -6.88
CA PRO A 8 -43.86 15.75 -6.03
C PRO A 8 -42.46 15.55 -6.61
N ASP A 9 -41.46 15.90 -5.82
CA ASP A 9 -40.03 15.63 -6.05
C ASP A 9 -39.85 14.18 -6.50
N GLY A 10 -39.52 14.02 -7.78
CA GLY A 10 -39.29 12.75 -8.43
C GLY A 10 -38.29 11.95 -7.61
N SER A 11 -38.76 10.80 -7.13
CA SER A 11 -37.98 9.76 -6.48
C SER A 11 -36.55 9.72 -7.00
N ARG A 12 -35.59 10.18 -6.19
CA ARG A 12 -34.18 9.85 -6.38
C ARG A 12 -34.06 8.34 -6.36
N GLU A 13 -33.97 7.72 -7.53
CA GLU A 13 -33.61 6.31 -7.66
C GLU A 13 -32.31 6.12 -6.89
N ALA A 14 -32.35 5.26 -5.86
CA ALA A 14 -31.18 4.92 -5.09
C ALA A 14 -30.14 4.33 -6.03
N VAL A 15 -28.95 4.93 -6.09
CA VAL A 15 -27.83 4.38 -6.86
C VAL A 15 -27.67 2.92 -6.42
N PRO A 16 -27.77 1.94 -7.33
CA PRO A 16 -27.73 0.54 -6.95
C PRO A 16 -26.41 0.27 -6.24
N SER A 17 -26.52 -0.18 -5.00
CA SER A 17 -25.40 -0.67 -4.23
C SER A 17 -24.71 -1.78 -5.03
N ARG A 18 -23.51 -1.50 -5.56
CA ARG A 18 -22.64 -2.53 -6.17
C ARG A 18 -22.10 -3.53 -5.14
N ARG A 19 -22.33 -3.28 -3.84
CA ARG A 19 -21.91 -4.18 -2.76
C ARG A 19 -22.80 -5.41 -2.76
N ARG A 20 -22.18 -6.56 -2.99
CA ARG A 20 -22.82 -7.87 -2.90
C ARG A 20 -22.90 -8.32 -1.44
N THR A 21 -23.79 -9.27 -1.17
CA THR A 21 -23.87 -9.89 0.16
C THR A 21 -22.56 -10.66 0.42
N PRO A 22 -21.92 -10.48 1.59
CA PRO A 22 -20.73 -11.23 2.00
C PRO A 22 -20.91 -12.75 1.88
N ARG A 23 -19.82 -13.51 1.68
CA ARG A 23 -19.89 -14.97 1.60
C ARG A 23 -20.28 -15.57 2.96
N GLY A 24 -21.09 -16.63 2.91
CA GLY A 24 -21.50 -17.36 4.12
C GLY A 24 -20.42 -18.27 4.72
N GLU A 25 -19.50 -18.78 3.89
CA GLU A 25 -18.40 -19.65 4.31
C GLU A 25 -17.04 -18.96 4.11
N PRO A 26 -16.10 -19.09 5.07
CA PRO A 26 -14.75 -18.56 4.93
C PRO A 26 -14.00 -19.18 3.74
N ALA A 27 -13.26 -18.36 3.01
CA ALA A 27 -12.46 -18.78 1.86
C ALA A 27 -11.14 -18.01 1.78
N THR A 28 -10.21 -18.53 0.99
CA THR A 28 -9.01 -17.81 0.55
C THR A 28 -9.22 -17.33 -0.88
N TYR A 29 -8.98 -16.05 -1.12
CA TYR A 29 -8.93 -15.45 -2.44
C TYR A 29 -7.51 -15.40 -2.94
N ARG A 30 -7.26 -15.98 -4.10
CA ARG A 30 -6.03 -15.75 -4.83
C ARG A 30 -6.26 -14.57 -5.76
N ILE A 31 -5.64 -13.44 -5.44
CA ILE A 31 -5.73 -12.20 -6.21
C ILE A 31 -4.41 -11.89 -6.89
N THR A 32 -4.46 -11.29 -8.07
CA THR A 32 -3.31 -10.62 -8.68
C THR A 32 -3.49 -9.11 -8.49
N VAL A 33 -2.43 -8.44 -8.07
CA VAL A 33 -2.33 -6.97 -8.02
C VAL A 33 -1.26 -6.56 -9.01
N ASP A 34 -1.59 -5.71 -9.98
CA ASP A 34 -0.64 -5.17 -10.94
C ASP A 34 -0.71 -3.65 -11.02
N LEU A 35 0.44 -3.05 -11.31
CA LEU A 35 0.56 -1.62 -11.50
C LEU A 35 0.28 -1.29 -12.96
N ASP A 36 -0.71 -0.43 -13.19
CA ASP A 36 -1.14 -0.05 -14.53
C ASP A 36 -0.06 0.83 -15.19
N ASP A 37 0.04 0.70 -16.51
CA ASP A 37 1.00 1.40 -17.38
C ASP A 37 2.50 1.17 -17.11
N ALA A 38 2.86 0.36 -16.10
CA ALA A 38 4.26 0.12 -15.76
C ALA A 38 4.98 -0.76 -16.78
N GLU A 39 5.98 -0.19 -17.45
CA GLU A 39 6.85 -0.92 -18.35
C GLU A 39 8.27 -1.09 -17.82
N PRO A 40 8.74 -2.33 -17.63
CA PRO A 40 8.03 -3.60 -17.80
C PRO A 40 7.18 -3.97 -16.57
N ARG A 41 6.09 -4.72 -16.79
CA ARG A 41 5.03 -5.04 -15.79
C ARG A 41 5.53 -5.38 -14.39
N ILE A 42 5.03 -4.65 -13.39
CA ILE A 42 5.21 -4.90 -11.95
C ILE A 42 3.93 -5.51 -11.38
N TRP A 43 4.03 -6.63 -10.66
CA TRP A 43 2.84 -7.33 -10.15
C TRP A 43 3.12 -8.27 -8.97
N ARG A 44 2.07 -8.59 -8.21
CA ARG A 44 2.05 -9.55 -7.07
C ARG A 44 0.86 -10.49 -7.18
N GLN A 45 1.01 -11.72 -6.73
CA GLN A 45 -0.10 -12.61 -6.42
C GLN A 45 -0.18 -12.85 -4.92
N LEU A 46 -1.37 -12.67 -4.38
CA LEU A 46 -1.67 -12.75 -2.95
C LEU A 46 -2.76 -13.79 -2.71
N ALA A 47 -2.57 -14.63 -1.70
CA ALA A 47 -3.62 -15.43 -1.08
C ALA A 47 -4.15 -14.66 0.14
N VAL A 48 -5.41 -14.26 0.13
CA VAL A 48 -6.02 -13.34 1.09
C VAL A 48 -7.27 -13.96 1.70
N ALA A 49 -7.46 -13.91 3.01
CA ALA A 49 -8.67 -14.43 3.65
C ALA A 49 -9.90 -13.57 3.29
N SER A 50 -11.02 -14.21 2.97
CA SER A 50 -12.29 -13.53 2.62
C SER A 50 -12.83 -12.66 3.76
N SER A 51 -12.40 -12.91 5.01
CA SER A 51 -12.73 -12.11 6.19
C SER A 51 -12.21 -10.66 6.13
N LEU A 52 -11.24 -10.35 5.25
CA LEU A 52 -10.75 -8.99 5.00
C LEU A 52 -11.74 -8.11 4.21
N ARG A 53 -13.02 -8.52 4.12
CA ARG A 53 -14.14 -7.79 3.48
C ARG A 53 -13.96 -7.55 1.97
N LEU A 54 -12.94 -8.14 1.36
CA LEU A 54 -12.80 -8.22 -0.09
C LEU A 54 -13.98 -8.96 -0.72
N ASP A 55 -14.61 -9.87 0.02
CA ASP A 55 -15.77 -10.66 -0.43
C ASP A 55 -17.01 -9.83 -0.77
N ALA A 56 -17.09 -8.58 -0.28
CA ALA A 56 -18.15 -7.65 -0.63
C ALA A 56 -17.93 -6.93 -1.98
N LEU A 57 -16.69 -6.96 -2.51
CA LEU A 57 -16.29 -6.25 -3.74
C LEU A 57 -15.81 -7.20 -4.85
N LEU A 58 -15.09 -8.25 -4.48
CA LEU A 58 -14.55 -9.31 -5.34
C LEU A 58 -15.18 -10.63 -4.91
N HIS A 59 -16.22 -11.07 -5.62
CA HIS A 59 -17.01 -12.24 -5.25
C HIS A 59 -16.79 -13.41 -6.21
N ASP A 60 -16.76 -13.13 -7.51
CA ASP A 60 -16.62 -14.13 -8.57
C ASP A 60 -15.23 -14.07 -9.20
N VAL A 61 -14.72 -15.23 -9.63
CA VAL A 61 -13.46 -15.29 -10.38
C VAL A 61 -13.56 -14.41 -11.63
N GLY A 62 -12.57 -13.54 -11.81
CA GLY A 62 -12.54 -12.52 -12.85
C GLY A 62 -13.01 -11.13 -12.40
N ASP A 63 -13.61 -10.99 -11.21
CA ASP A 63 -13.90 -9.67 -10.64
C ASP A 63 -12.61 -8.84 -10.51
N THR A 64 -12.70 -7.56 -10.88
CA THR A 64 -11.59 -6.60 -10.85
C THR A 64 -11.94 -5.36 -10.05
N LEU A 65 -10.97 -4.82 -9.32
CA LEU A 65 -11.04 -3.56 -8.60
C LEU A 65 -9.85 -2.69 -9.01
N LEU A 66 -10.11 -1.42 -9.30
CA LEU A 66 -9.07 -0.41 -9.46
C LEU A 66 -8.77 0.20 -8.09
N TYR A 67 -7.50 0.26 -7.73
CA TYR A 67 -6.99 0.87 -6.51
C TYR A 67 -6.01 1.98 -6.88
N ALA A 68 -6.51 3.22 -6.87
CA ALA A 68 -5.68 4.41 -6.98
C ALA A 68 -5.01 4.69 -5.64
N TYR A 69 -3.68 4.70 -5.64
CA TYR A 69 -2.81 5.00 -4.52
C TYR A 69 -1.97 6.23 -4.83
N ASP A 70 -1.66 7.01 -3.80
CA ASP A 70 -0.92 8.26 -3.88
C ASP A 70 -1.47 9.22 -4.95
N PHE A 71 -2.34 10.16 -4.56
CA PHE A 71 -2.88 11.13 -5.51
C PHE A 71 -1.87 12.18 -5.98
N GLY A 72 -0.65 12.19 -5.45
CA GLY A 72 0.47 12.95 -5.99
C GLY A 72 1.03 12.27 -7.24
N ASP A 73 1.57 11.06 -7.06
CA ASP A 73 2.22 10.29 -8.13
C ASP A 73 1.25 9.54 -9.06
N GLY A 74 0.03 9.27 -8.60
CA GLY A 74 -1.05 8.68 -9.38
C GLY A 74 -0.85 7.18 -9.67
N TRP A 75 -0.53 6.38 -8.67
CA TRP A 75 -0.34 4.93 -8.84
C TRP A 75 -1.66 4.19 -8.96
N ASP A 76 -2.01 3.78 -10.18
CA ASP A 76 -3.19 2.96 -10.43
C ASP A 76 -2.84 1.46 -10.37
N HIS A 77 -3.52 0.74 -9.48
CA HIS A 77 -3.36 -0.69 -9.34
C HIS A 77 -4.62 -1.43 -9.77
N THR A 78 -4.47 -2.44 -10.62
CA THR A 78 -5.52 -3.41 -10.90
C THR A 78 -5.44 -4.57 -9.91
N VAL A 79 -6.53 -4.86 -9.21
CA VAL A 79 -6.68 -6.01 -8.31
C VAL A 79 -7.71 -6.97 -8.90
N ARG A 80 -7.29 -8.19 -9.26
CA ARG A 80 -8.16 -9.19 -9.89
C ARG A 80 -8.27 -10.46 -9.05
N LEU A 81 -9.48 -10.97 -8.86
CA LEU A 81 -9.73 -12.28 -8.27
C LEU A 81 -9.47 -13.40 -9.29
N ASP A 82 -8.39 -14.15 -9.11
CA ASP A 82 -8.02 -15.24 -10.02
C ASP A 82 -8.62 -16.59 -9.59
N GLU A 83 -8.79 -16.84 -8.29
CA GLU A 83 -9.33 -18.11 -7.77
C GLU A 83 -9.86 -17.97 -6.33
N VAL A 84 -10.81 -18.84 -5.98
CA VAL A 84 -11.34 -18.99 -4.62
C VAL A 84 -11.02 -20.40 -4.12
N LEU A 85 -10.28 -20.48 -3.03
CA LEU A 85 -9.79 -21.71 -2.40
C LEU A 85 -10.39 -21.88 -0.98
N PRO A 86 -10.39 -23.10 -0.42
CA PRO A 86 -10.68 -23.30 0.99
C PRO A 86 -9.69 -22.55 1.89
N LEU A 87 -10.18 -21.90 2.95
CA LEU A 87 -9.31 -21.24 3.94
C LEU A 87 -8.69 -22.29 4.88
N PRO A 88 -7.34 -22.38 4.98
CA PRO A 88 -6.70 -23.29 5.92
C PRO A 88 -6.92 -22.86 7.38
N ASP A 89 -7.03 -23.83 8.29
CA ASP A 89 -7.09 -23.56 9.73
C ASP A 89 -5.85 -22.79 10.20
N GLY A 90 -6.06 -21.67 10.88
CA GLY A 90 -4.96 -20.81 11.36
C GLY A 90 -4.17 -20.11 10.25
N GLY A 91 -4.71 -20.04 9.02
CA GLY A 91 -4.08 -19.36 7.90
C GLY A 91 -3.81 -17.88 8.18
N ALA A 92 -2.66 -17.38 7.69
CA ALA A 92 -2.34 -15.96 7.73
C ALA A 92 -3.40 -15.14 6.95
N PRO A 93 -3.67 -13.89 7.36
CA PRO A 93 -4.67 -13.04 6.70
C PRO A 93 -4.31 -12.77 5.23
N ALA A 94 -3.01 -12.67 4.91
CA ALA A 94 -2.50 -12.59 3.56
C ALA A 94 -1.14 -13.30 3.44
N ARG A 95 -0.84 -13.81 2.25
CA ARG A 95 0.48 -14.35 1.86
C ARG A 95 0.75 -14.05 0.39
N CYS A 96 1.92 -13.53 0.07
CA CYS A 96 2.38 -13.41 -1.31
C CYS A 96 2.87 -14.78 -1.80
N THR A 97 2.35 -15.22 -2.94
CA THR A 97 2.69 -16.53 -3.55
C THR A 97 3.58 -16.40 -4.77
N ALA A 98 3.58 -15.24 -5.42
CA ALA A 98 4.41 -14.92 -6.57
C ALA A 98 4.46 -13.41 -6.78
N GLY A 99 5.41 -12.96 -7.60
CA GLY A 99 5.48 -11.58 -8.05
C GLY A 99 6.65 -11.38 -8.98
N ALA A 100 6.73 -10.20 -9.56
CA ALA A 100 7.89 -9.77 -10.33
C ALA A 100 8.15 -8.28 -10.12
N ARG A 101 9.43 -7.93 -10.16
CA ARG A 101 9.98 -6.58 -9.96
C ARG A 101 9.83 -6.00 -8.57
N ALA A 102 10.77 -5.17 -8.14
CA ALA A 102 10.63 -4.39 -6.91
C ALA A 102 9.41 -3.45 -7.00
N CYS A 103 8.94 -2.98 -5.84
CA CYS A 103 8.01 -1.85 -5.83
C CYS A 103 8.76 -0.58 -6.26
N PRO A 104 8.18 0.30 -7.09
CA PRO A 104 8.76 1.62 -7.32
C PRO A 104 9.01 2.36 -6.01
N PRO A 105 10.06 3.20 -5.91
CA PRO A 105 10.23 4.09 -4.77
C PRO A 105 9.04 5.04 -4.64
N GLU A 106 8.65 5.36 -3.41
CA GLU A 106 7.65 6.41 -3.13
C GLU A 106 8.13 7.77 -3.64
N ASP A 107 7.19 8.65 -3.99
CA ASP A 107 7.44 10.01 -4.49
C ASP A 107 8.42 10.06 -5.69
N CYS A 108 8.46 9.02 -6.53
CA CYS A 108 9.35 8.97 -7.68
C CYS A 108 8.78 9.61 -8.95
N GLY A 109 7.56 10.13 -8.89
CA GLY A 109 6.86 10.78 -10.00
C GLY A 109 5.99 9.80 -10.80
N GLY A 110 5.41 8.81 -10.12
CA GLY A 110 4.56 7.80 -10.74
C GLY A 110 5.30 6.91 -11.73
N THR A 111 4.54 6.24 -12.59
CA THR A 111 5.06 5.25 -13.54
C THR A 111 6.13 5.83 -14.46
N GLY A 112 5.89 7.02 -15.04
CA GLY A 112 6.86 7.68 -15.90
C GLY A 112 8.15 8.04 -15.16
N GLY A 113 8.04 8.58 -13.94
CA GLY A 113 9.21 8.91 -13.12
C GLY A 113 10.05 7.69 -12.75
N TYR A 114 9.41 6.55 -12.47
CA TYR A 114 10.09 5.27 -12.25
C TYR A 114 10.80 4.75 -13.52
N GLU A 115 10.14 4.80 -14.67
CA GLU A 115 10.73 4.38 -15.95
C GLU A 115 11.94 5.25 -16.33
N ASP A 116 11.85 6.56 -16.14
CA ASP A 116 12.95 7.49 -16.36
C ASP A 116 14.14 7.16 -15.43
N LEU A 117 13.88 6.88 -14.15
CA LEU A 117 14.91 6.44 -13.20
C LEU A 117 15.62 5.18 -13.67
N LEU A 118 14.88 4.16 -14.14
CA LEU A 118 15.45 2.92 -14.67
C LEU A 118 16.27 3.17 -15.94
N ALA A 119 15.70 3.89 -16.90
CA ALA A 119 16.31 4.17 -18.20
C ALA A 119 17.62 4.93 -18.04
N ALA A 120 17.63 5.93 -17.16
CA ALA A 120 18.78 6.77 -16.95
C ALA A 120 19.82 6.15 -16.00
N ALA A 121 19.42 5.27 -15.08
CA ALA A 121 20.35 4.40 -14.36
C ALA A 121 21.09 3.45 -15.32
N ALA A 122 20.39 2.90 -16.31
CA ALA A 122 20.94 1.94 -17.27
C ALA A 122 21.92 2.57 -18.28
N ASP A 123 21.66 3.81 -18.73
CA ASP A 123 22.58 4.52 -19.63
C ASP A 123 22.54 6.02 -19.32
N PRO A 124 23.40 6.43 -18.39
CA PRO A 124 23.48 7.81 -17.99
C PRO A 124 23.89 8.71 -19.16
N ALA A 125 24.67 8.21 -20.13
CA ALA A 125 25.33 9.02 -21.16
C ALA A 125 24.38 9.75 -22.12
N ARG A 126 23.09 9.40 -22.08
CA ARG A 126 22.00 10.03 -22.84
C ARG A 126 21.60 11.41 -22.31
N LEU A 127 21.86 11.67 -21.03
CA LEU A 127 21.47 12.89 -20.34
C LEU A 127 22.51 14.00 -20.48
N ASP A 128 22.06 15.25 -20.50
CA ASP A 128 22.95 16.39 -20.37
C ASP A 128 23.58 16.47 -18.96
N PRO A 129 24.57 17.35 -18.71
CA PRO A 129 25.22 17.46 -17.41
C PRO A 129 24.29 17.83 -16.25
N ASP A 130 23.28 18.67 -16.48
CA ASP A 130 22.39 19.16 -15.44
C ASP A 130 21.35 18.08 -15.08
N GLU A 131 20.75 17.45 -16.09
CA GLU A 131 19.84 16.30 -15.94
C GLU A 131 20.51 15.12 -15.23
N ARG A 132 21.79 14.86 -15.55
CA ARG A 132 22.57 13.81 -14.90
C ARG A 132 22.82 14.10 -13.42
N ALA A 133 23.12 15.35 -13.08
CA ALA A 133 23.35 15.75 -11.69
C ALA A 133 22.06 15.63 -10.86
N GLU A 134 20.91 16.01 -11.42
CA GLU A 134 19.60 15.82 -10.80
C GLU A 134 19.29 14.33 -10.58
N LEU A 135 19.54 13.50 -11.59
CA LEU A 135 19.37 12.07 -11.47
C LEU A 135 20.28 11.46 -10.40
N ASP A 136 21.58 11.82 -10.37
CA ASP A 136 22.51 11.35 -9.34
C ASP A 136 22.01 11.71 -7.93
N HIS A 137 21.43 12.90 -7.76
CA HIS A 137 20.81 13.31 -6.50
C HIS A 137 19.62 12.42 -6.12
N ARG A 138 18.69 12.18 -7.05
CA ARG A 138 17.51 11.31 -6.84
C ARG A 138 17.92 9.87 -6.54
N LEU A 139 18.88 9.32 -7.28
CA LEU A 139 19.38 7.96 -7.08
C LEU A 139 20.07 7.80 -5.73
N ALA A 140 20.84 8.78 -5.28
CA ALA A 140 21.45 8.76 -3.95
C ALA A 140 20.40 8.83 -2.82
N HIS A 141 19.26 9.49 -3.06
CA HIS A 141 18.15 9.54 -2.12
C HIS A 141 17.45 8.18 -2.00
N TYR A 142 17.02 7.58 -3.12
CA TYR A 142 16.29 6.30 -3.10
C TYR A 142 17.18 5.08 -2.82
N PHE A 143 18.45 5.13 -3.22
CA PHE A 143 19.38 4.00 -3.12
C PHE A 143 20.71 4.40 -2.45
N PRO A 144 20.68 4.89 -1.20
CA PRO A 144 21.85 5.52 -0.55
C PRO A 144 23.04 4.57 -0.34
N SER A 145 22.78 3.27 -0.33
CA SER A 145 23.77 2.22 -0.10
C SER A 145 24.07 1.37 -1.34
N VAL A 146 23.50 1.71 -2.50
CA VAL A 146 23.67 0.94 -3.73
C VAL A 146 24.57 1.73 -4.70
N PRO A 147 25.68 1.16 -5.17
CA PRO A 147 26.48 1.83 -6.21
C PRO A 147 25.64 1.98 -7.47
N ARG A 148 25.84 3.05 -8.25
CA ARG A 148 25.05 3.36 -9.46
C ARG A 148 24.89 2.16 -10.41
N SER A 149 25.95 1.37 -10.60
CA SER A 149 25.92 0.17 -11.44
C SER A 149 25.00 -0.95 -10.94
N GLY A 150 24.68 -0.98 -9.64
CA GLY A 150 23.77 -1.94 -9.02
C GLY A 150 22.33 -1.44 -8.88
N ILE A 151 22.06 -0.15 -9.12
CA ILE A 151 20.73 0.44 -8.92
C ILE A 151 19.68 -0.19 -9.82
N ALA A 152 19.99 -0.43 -11.10
CA ALA A 152 19.03 -1.06 -12.01
C ALA A 152 18.57 -2.44 -11.50
N ALA A 153 19.48 -3.22 -10.91
CA ALA A 153 19.14 -4.49 -10.29
C ALA A 153 18.33 -4.27 -9.01
N ALA A 154 18.80 -3.42 -8.09
CA ALA A 154 18.10 -3.14 -6.84
C ALA A 154 16.68 -2.59 -7.04
N ALA A 155 16.47 -1.75 -8.06
CA ALA A 155 15.18 -1.17 -8.41
C ALA A 155 14.23 -2.17 -9.11
N THR A 156 14.71 -3.35 -9.52
CA THR A 156 13.92 -4.33 -10.27
C THR A 156 13.93 -5.73 -9.67
N GLU A 157 14.70 -6.01 -8.62
CA GLU A 157 14.73 -7.33 -8.00
C GLU A 157 13.52 -7.51 -7.08
N PHE A 158 12.82 -8.64 -7.22
CA PHE A 158 11.69 -9.00 -6.37
C PHE A 158 12.10 -10.07 -5.36
N ASP A 159 11.94 -9.77 -4.09
CA ASP A 159 12.19 -10.70 -2.99
C ASP A 159 10.86 -11.15 -2.35
N LEU A 160 10.46 -12.38 -2.65
CA LEU A 160 9.22 -12.99 -2.15
C LEU A 160 9.24 -13.20 -0.63
N ASP A 161 10.41 -13.50 -0.06
CA ASP A 161 10.56 -13.78 1.37
C ASP A 161 10.54 -12.47 2.16
N GLN A 162 11.16 -11.41 1.65
CA GLN A 162 11.05 -10.07 2.20
C GLN A 162 9.60 -9.60 2.25
N VAL A 163 8.85 -9.74 1.14
CA VAL A 163 7.43 -9.35 1.11
C VAL A 163 6.59 -10.13 2.12
N ASN A 164 6.79 -11.45 2.20
CA ASN A 164 6.07 -12.26 3.18
C ASN A 164 6.47 -11.94 4.63
N THR A 165 7.71 -11.51 4.87
CA THR A 165 8.15 -11.01 6.18
C THR A 165 7.41 -9.72 6.55
N LEU A 166 7.24 -8.80 5.61
CA LEU A 166 6.48 -7.57 5.81
C LEU A 166 4.98 -7.86 6.04
N LEU A 167 4.38 -8.77 5.28
CA LEU A 167 2.98 -9.18 5.44
C LEU A 167 2.70 -9.88 6.79
N ALA A 168 3.70 -10.50 7.39
CA ALA A 168 3.58 -11.16 8.69
C ALA A 168 3.64 -10.19 9.88
N ARG A 169 4.00 -8.91 9.65
CA ARG A 169 4.04 -7.89 10.71
C ARG A 169 2.63 -7.68 11.28
N PRO A 170 2.51 -7.41 12.59
CA PRO A 170 1.23 -7.07 13.19
C PRO A 170 0.63 -5.83 12.49
N PRO A 171 -0.70 -5.74 12.40
CA PRO A 171 -1.34 -4.60 11.77
C PRO A 171 -0.97 -3.32 12.51
N MET A 172 -0.76 -2.26 11.74
CA MET A 172 -0.42 -0.94 12.29
C MET A 172 -1.46 -0.51 13.33
N PRO A 173 -1.05 0.01 14.49
CA PRO A 173 -1.98 0.55 15.46
C PRO A 173 -2.86 1.62 14.82
N LYS A 174 -4.18 1.51 15.03
CA LYS A 174 -5.17 2.38 14.39
C LYS A 174 -4.84 3.89 14.45
N PRO A 175 -4.36 4.47 15.56
CA PRO A 175 -4.01 5.90 15.59
C PRO A 175 -2.95 6.28 14.55
N LEU A 176 -2.01 5.38 14.29
CA LEU A 176 -0.94 5.58 13.32
C LEU A 176 -1.42 5.33 11.89
N ALA A 177 -2.24 4.29 11.68
CA ALA A 177 -2.89 4.07 10.40
C ALA A 177 -3.77 5.28 10.01
N ASP A 178 -4.55 5.81 10.96
CA ASP A 178 -5.36 7.00 10.73
C ASP A 178 -4.50 8.27 10.52
N LEU A 179 -3.29 8.33 11.10
CA LEU A 179 -2.34 9.42 10.85
C LEU A 179 -1.80 9.34 9.41
N LEU A 180 -1.39 8.16 8.95
CA LEU A 180 -0.97 7.94 7.57
C LEU A 180 -2.07 8.29 6.57
N VAL A 181 -3.30 7.85 6.83
CA VAL A 181 -4.46 8.19 5.99
C VAL A 181 -4.71 9.70 5.94
N ARG A 182 -4.27 10.47 6.93
CA ARG A 182 -4.41 11.94 6.95
C ARG A 182 -3.18 12.68 6.44
N ALA A 183 -2.02 12.04 6.47
CA ALA A 183 -0.80 12.56 5.90
C ALA A 183 -0.93 12.45 4.38
N HIS A 184 -1.44 13.51 3.76
CA HIS A 184 -1.45 13.68 2.31
C HIS A 184 -0.54 14.85 1.95
N GLY A 185 0.30 14.65 0.94
CA GLY A 185 1.23 15.66 0.42
C GLY A 185 2.70 15.37 0.73
N PRO A 186 3.61 16.28 0.32
CA PRO A 186 5.05 16.09 0.44
C PRO A 186 5.46 15.89 1.90
N GLY A 187 6.09 14.73 2.18
CA GLY A 187 6.47 14.28 3.52
C GLY A 187 5.64 13.11 4.06
N ALA A 188 4.64 12.62 3.32
CA ALA A 188 3.97 11.35 3.64
C ALA A 188 4.94 10.16 3.53
N GLY A 189 5.82 10.15 2.51
CA GLY A 189 6.91 9.17 2.39
C GLY A 189 7.86 9.19 3.60
N ASP A 190 8.29 10.38 4.04
CA ASP A 190 9.13 10.52 5.24
C ASP A 190 8.47 9.95 6.51
N LEU A 191 7.14 10.09 6.63
CA LEU A 191 6.39 9.55 7.75
C LEU A 191 6.33 8.01 7.68
N ILE A 192 6.11 7.43 6.50
CA ILE A 192 6.15 5.98 6.29
C ILE A 192 7.54 5.44 6.66
N ASP A 193 8.60 6.07 6.14
CA ASP A 193 9.99 5.71 6.45
C ASP A 193 10.29 5.79 7.95
N LEU A 194 9.82 6.85 8.61
CA LEU A 194 10.01 7.03 10.05
C LEU A 194 9.28 5.95 10.85
N ILE A 195 8.06 5.58 10.43
CA ILE A 195 7.27 4.51 11.03
C ILE A 195 7.97 3.16 10.87
N GLU A 196 8.48 2.86 9.68
CA GLU A 196 9.20 1.62 9.41
C GLU A 196 10.48 1.52 10.26
N ARG A 197 11.23 2.62 10.36
CA ARG A 197 12.46 2.72 11.16
C ARG A 197 12.21 2.69 12.67
N ALA A 198 11.04 3.14 13.13
CA ALA A 198 10.69 3.16 14.55
C ALA A 198 10.56 1.75 15.17
N GLY A 199 10.49 0.69 14.36
CA GLY A 199 10.49 -0.68 14.86
C GLY A 199 9.32 -0.96 15.79
N LEU A 200 8.10 -0.63 15.34
CA LEU A 200 6.84 -0.74 16.12
C LEU A 200 6.50 -2.16 16.58
N ASP A 201 7.25 -3.15 16.11
CA ASP A 201 7.08 -4.57 16.42
C ASP A 201 7.73 -4.95 17.77
N GLY A 202 8.41 -4.02 18.46
CA GLY A 202 9.11 -4.24 19.72
C GLY A 202 8.60 -3.40 20.91
N PRO A 203 8.76 -3.87 22.16
CA PRO A 203 8.41 -3.10 23.34
C PRO A 203 9.34 -1.88 23.49
N VAL A 204 8.75 -0.68 23.56
CA VAL A 204 9.49 0.56 23.82
C VAL A 204 9.55 0.80 25.34
N LEU A 205 10.76 0.97 25.87
CA LEU A 205 10.95 1.45 27.24
C LEU A 205 10.72 2.97 27.27
N LEU A 206 9.60 3.37 27.85
CA LEU A 206 9.31 4.80 28.07
C LEU A 206 10.05 5.27 29.32
N ASP A 207 10.94 6.24 29.17
CA ASP A 207 11.48 6.99 30.30
C ASP A 207 10.36 7.87 30.87
N THR A 208 9.84 7.46 32.02
CA THR A 208 8.75 8.16 32.71
C THR A 208 9.17 9.56 33.18
N ALA A 209 10.47 9.83 33.34
CA ALA A 209 10.96 11.16 33.68
C ALA A 209 10.98 12.10 32.47
N ALA A 210 11.12 11.59 31.24
CA ALA A 210 10.99 12.37 30.01
C ALA A 210 9.52 12.68 29.69
N ALA A 211 8.64 11.67 29.78
CA ALA A 211 7.20 11.83 29.53
C ALA A 211 6.51 12.85 30.47
N ALA A 212 6.99 12.95 31.72
CA ALA A 212 6.46 13.90 32.69
C ALA A 212 6.83 15.37 32.38
N ARG A 213 7.90 15.64 31.63
CA ARG A 213 8.27 17.01 31.21
C ARG A 213 7.36 17.55 30.10
N ASP A 214 6.83 16.66 29.27
CA ASP A 214 6.02 17.02 28.09
C ASP A 214 4.50 16.95 28.35
N GLY A 215 4.08 16.77 29.61
CA GLY A 215 2.66 16.79 29.99
C GLY A 215 1.84 15.58 29.52
N VAL A 216 2.49 14.52 29.03
CA VAL A 216 1.81 13.31 28.54
C VAL A 216 1.46 12.42 29.73
N THR A 217 0.16 12.32 30.05
CA THR A 217 -0.34 11.44 31.12
C THR A 217 -0.69 10.07 30.54
N PHE A 218 0.09 9.04 30.86
CA PHE A 218 -0.24 7.66 30.48
C PHE A 218 -1.12 7.00 31.55
N ALA A 219 -2.28 6.48 31.15
CA ALA A 219 -3.02 5.52 31.96
C ALA A 219 -2.25 4.19 31.95
N ARG A 220 -1.91 3.65 33.14
CA ARG A 220 -1.34 2.30 33.27
C ARG A 220 -2.35 1.27 32.72
N ALA A 221 -2.18 0.86 31.47
CA ALA A 221 -2.79 -0.38 30.99
C ALA A 221 -1.99 -1.53 31.61
N ALA A 222 -2.64 -2.29 32.50
CA ALA A 222 -2.07 -3.52 33.01
C ALA A 222 -1.80 -4.46 31.83
N LEU A 223 -0.60 -5.04 31.79
CA LEU A 223 -0.25 -6.16 30.92
C LEU A 223 -1.20 -7.33 31.22
N GLN A 224 -2.34 -7.39 30.56
CA GLN A 224 -3.12 -8.61 30.45
C GLN A 224 -2.56 -9.39 29.27
N THR A 225 -1.85 -10.45 29.60
CA THR A 225 -1.51 -11.53 28.67
C THR A 225 -2.78 -12.03 27.99
N TRP A 226 -2.81 -12.00 26.67
CA TRP A 226 -3.90 -12.54 25.88
C TRP A 226 -3.85 -14.08 25.92
N PRO A 227 -5.00 -14.78 26.06
CA PRO A 227 -5.07 -16.24 25.97
C PRO A 227 -4.82 -16.76 24.54
#